data_AF-A0A927P4V0-F1
#
_entry.id   AF-A0A927P4V0-F1
#
_cell.length_a   1.000
_cell.length_b   1.000
_cell.length_c   1.000
_cell.angle_alpha   90.00
_cell.angle_beta   90.00
_cell.angle_gamma   90.00
#
_symmetry.space_group_name_H-M   'P 1'
#
loop_
_entity.id
_entity.type
_entity.pdbx_description
1 polymer ?
#
loop_
_entity_poly.entity_id
_entity_poly.type
_entity_poly.pdbx_seq_one_letter_code
_entity_poly.pdbx_strand_id
1 'polypeptide(L)'
;MENLSHCEADHVLAEMRLLIEGAVNLYEGDAMSLSRLAIDYGTLSAANAFDTIGTALYGLLNRIRELQATHISEIVRKAEIKV
;
A
#
# COMPACT_ATOMS: atom_id res chain seq x y z
N MET A 1 13.43 1.17 28.48
CA MET A 1 12.03 1.32 28.02
C MET A 1 11.92 1.71 26.54
N GLU A 2 13.00 1.65 25.74
CA GLU A 2 12.95 2.00 24.29
C GLU A 2 12.57 0.82 23.36
N ASN A 3 12.72 -0.43 23.81
CA ASN A 3 12.54 -1.59 22.92
C ASN A 3 11.06 -1.92 22.62
N LEU A 4 10.10 -1.37 23.37
CA LEU A 4 8.67 -1.62 23.17
C LEU A 4 8.08 -0.77 22.03
N SER A 5 8.60 0.44 21.78
CA SER A 5 8.04 1.32 20.74
C SER A 5 8.44 0.95 19.31
N HIS A 6 9.54 0.19 19.13
CA HIS A 6 9.95 -0.26 17.79
C HIS A 6 9.07 -1.40 17.29
N CYS A 7 8.69 -2.34 18.18
CA CYS A 7 7.81 -3.45 17.85
C CYS A 7 6.41 -2.98 17.42
N GLU A 8 5.90 -1.89 18.02
CA GLU A 8 4.62 -1.31 17.66
C GLU A 8 4.65 -0.66 16.27
N ALA A 9 5.72 0.06 15.92
CA ALA A 9 5.89 0.67 14.59
C ALA A 9 6.01 -0.39 13.48
N ASP A 10 6.73 -1.48 13.72
CA ASP A 10 6.84 -2.60 12.79
C ASP A 10 5.47 -3.26 12.55
N HIS A 11 4.70 -3.46 13.63
CA HIS A 11 3.37 -4.05 13.54
C HIS A 11 2.41 -3.18 12.74
N VAL A 12 2.38 -1.87 13.03
CA VAL A 12 1.52 -0.91 12.32
C VAL A 12 1.88 -0.84 10.83
N LEU A 13 3.17 -0.80 10.48
CA LEU A 13 3.59 -0.80 9.08
C LEU A 13 3.20 -2.11 8.37
N ALA A 14 3.31 -3.25 9.04
CA ALA A 14 2.90 -4.54 8.49
C ALA A 14 1.38 -4.61 8.25
N GLU A 15 0.58 -4.13 9.20
CA GLU A 15 -0.88 -4.02 9.05
C GLU A 15 -1.27 -3.10 7.90
N MET A 16 -0.65 -1.91 7.81
CA MET A 16 -0.89 -0.98 6.70
C MET A 16 -0.59 -1.62 5.35
N ARG A 17 0.53 -2.37 5.27
CA ARG A 17 0.89 -3.10 4.04
C ARG A 17 -0.15 -4.16 3.70
N LEU A 18 -0.58 -4.97 4.66
CA LEU A 18 -1.59 -6.01 4.42
C LEU A 18 -2.92 -5.40 3.94
N LEU A 19 -3.34 -4.28 4.54
CA LEU A 19 -4.55 -3.57 4.14
C LEU A 19 -4.47 -3.07 2.71
N ILE A 20 -3.36 -2.42 2.32
CA ILE A 20 -3.23 -1.90 0.95
C ILE A 20 -3.03 -3.00 -0.08
N GLU A 21 -2.33 -4.09 0.24
CA GLU A 21 -2.19 -5.26 -0.64
C GLU A 21 -3.56 -5.93 -0.86
N GLY A 22 -4.38 -6.04 0.19
CA GLY A 22 -5.76 -6.51 0.08
C GLY A 22 -6.64 -5.60 -0.77
N ALA A 23 -6.53 -4.27 -0.58
CA ALA A 23 -7.28 -3.31 -1.38
C ALA A 23 -6.89 -3.33 -2.86
N VAL A 24 -5.60 -3.47 -3.18
CA VAL A 24 -5.11 -3.64 -4.56
C VAL A 24 -5.67 -4.93 -5.16
N ASN A 25 -5.67 -6.04 -4.42
CA ASN A 25 -6.22 -7.30 -4.91
C ASN A 25 -7.72 -7.19 -5.23
N LEU A 26 -8.51 -6.55 -4.35
CA LEU A 26 -9.93 -6.28 -4.62
C LEU A 26 -10.13 -5.38 -5.85
N TYR A 27 -9.28 -4.37 -6.02
CA TYR A 27 -9.31 -3.54 -7.21
C TYR A 27 -9.03 -4.35 -8.48
N GLU A 28 -7.99 -5.19 -8.46
CA GLU A 28 -7.57 -6.00 -9.60
C GLU A 28 -8.60 -7.07 -9.97
N GLY A 29 -9.16 -7.75 -8.97
CA GLY A 29 -10.13 -8.82 -9.15
C GLY A 29 -11.52 -8.33 -9.58
N ASP A 30 -12.02 -7.30 -8.91
CA ASP A 30 -13.43 -6.90 -9.05
C ASP A 30 -13.59 -5.56 -9.77
N ALA A 31 -12.92 -4.52 -9.28
CA ALA A 31 -13.16 -3.15 -9.75
C ALA A 31 -12.64 -2.90 -11.17
N MET A 32 -11.54 -3.54 -11.57
CA MET A 32 -10.97 -3.39 -12.92
C MET A 32 -11.94 -3.90 -14.00
N SER A 33 -12.66 -4.97 -13.70
CA SER A 33 -13.70 -5.51 -14.58
C SER A 33 -14.88 -4.54 -14.74
N LEU A 34 -15.26 -3.85 -13.66
CA LEU A 34 -16.27 -2.79 -13.70
C LEU A 34 -15.80 -1.56 -14.50
N SER A 35 -14.51 -1.22 -14.43
CA SER A 35 -13.92 -0.17 -15.27
C SER A 35 -14.03 -0.49 -16.75
N ARG A 36 -13.69 -1.73 -17.15
CA ARG A 36 -13.84 -2.19 -18.54
C ARG A 36 -15.30 -2.15 -19.00
N LEU A 37 -16.21 -2.62 -18.16
CA LEU A 37 -17.65 -2.54 -18.43
C LEU A 37 -18.10 -1.09 -18.61
N ALA A 38 -17.61 -0.16 -17.77
CA ALA A 38 -17.95 1.25 -17.90
C ALA A 38 -17.48 1.85 -19.24
N ILE A 39 -16.33 1.42 -19.76
CA ILE A 39 -15.84 1.79 -21.10
C ILE A 39 -16.78 1.25 -22.19
N ASP A 40 -17.13 -0.03 -22.11
CA ASP A 40 -17.98 -0.70 -23.10
C ASP A 40 -19.37 -0.04 -23.22
N TYR A 41 -19.88 0.51 -22.11
CA TYR A 41 -21.17 1.21 -22.05
C TYR A 41 -21.07 2.73 -22.28
N GLY A 42 -19.88 3.25 -22.64
CA GLY A 42 -19.67 4.68 -22.91
C GLY A 42 -19.72 5.57 -21.66
N THR A 43 -19.69 4.99 -20.47
CA THR A 43 -19.69 5.72 -19.19
C THR A 43 -18.29 6.11 -18.75
N LEU A 44 -17.61 6.93 -19.55
CA LEU A 44 -16.20 7.31 -19.34
C LEU A 44 -15.91 7.92 -17.97
N SER A 45 -16.86 8.65 -17.38
CA SER A 45 -16.69 9.19 -16.02
C SER A 45 -16.51 8.10 -14.97
N ALA A 46 -17.21 6.96 -15.11
CA ALA A 46 -17.09 5.85 -14.18
C ALA A 46 -15.77 5.09 -14.43
N ALA A 47 -15.40 4.86 -15.69
CA ALA A 47 -14.11 4.27 -16.06
C ALA A 47 -12.92 5.07 -15.49
N ASN A 48 -12.96 6.40 -15.66
CA ASN A 48 -11.93 7.29 -15.12
C ASN A 48 -11.88 7.26 -13.58
N ALA A 49 -13.02 7.14 -12.92
CA ALA A 49 -13.06 7.02 -11.46
C ALA A 49 -12.36 5.73 -10.99
N PHE A 50 -12.65 4.59 -11.64
CA PHE A 50 -11.96 3.34 -11.33
C PHE A 50 -10.45 3.41 -11.61
N ASP A 51 -10.04 3.96 -12.75
CA ASP A 51 -8.62 4.13 -13.09
C ASP A 51 -7.87 5.03 -12.07
N THR A 52 -8.52 6.12 -11.64
CA THR A 52 -8.00 7.02 -10.60
C THR A 52 -7.82 6.28 -9.27
N ILE A 53 -8.79 5.46 -8.87
CA ILE A 53 -8.71 4.64 -7.66
C ILE A 53 -7.54 3.65 -7.78
N GLY A 54 -7.42 2.94 -8.90
CA GLY A 54 -6.31 2.02 -9.14
C GLY A 54 -4.96 2.69 -9.00
N THR A 55 -4.79 3.84 -9.66
CA THR A 55 -3.57 4.64 -9.58
C THR A 55 -3.23 5.04 -8.14
N ALA A 56 -4.22 5.49 -7.38
CA ALA A 56 -4.03 5.86 -5.98
C ALA A 56 -3.62 4.66 -5.11
N LEU A 57 -4.25 3.49 -5.32
CA LEU A 57 -3.95 2.27 -4.56
C LEU A 57 -2.52 1.78 -4.82
N TYR A 58 -2.09 1.71 -6.08
CA TYR A 58 -0.70 1.33 -6.40
C TYR A 58 0.30 2.36 -5.89
N GLY A 59 -0.01 3.65 -5.98
CA GLY A 59 0.82 4.71 -5.42
C GLY A 59 1.01 4.56 -3.91
N LEU A 60 -0.08 4.29 -3.18
CA LEU A 60 -0.02 4.08 -1.73
C LEU A 60 0.73 2.79 -1.36
N LEU A 61 0.53 1.69 -2.10
CA LEU A 61 1.26 0.44 -1.91
C LEU A 61 2.77 0.65 -2.02
N ASN A 62 3.21 1.33 -3.08
CA ASN A 62 4.61 1.64 -3.30
C ASN A 62 5.18 2.48 -2.15
N ARG A 63 4.43 3.50 -1.71
CA ARG A 63 4.84 4.36 -0.60
C ARG A 63 5.01 3.60 0.72
N ILE A 64 4.10 2.66 1.02
CA ILE A 64 4.20 1.85 2.23
C ILE A 64 5.41 0.92 2.17
N ARG A 65 5.69 0.32 0.99
CA ARG A 65 6.88 -0.51 0.79
C ARG A 65 8.18 0.28 0.96
N GLU A 66 8.24 1.50 0.44
CA GLU A 66 9.37 2.41 0.64
C GLU A 66 9.56 2.72 2.13
N LEU A 67 8.49 3.09 2.84
CA LEU A 67 8.53 3.38 4.27
C LEU A 67 9.03 2.19 5.09
N GLN A 68 8.55 0.98 4.79
CA GLN A 68 9.02 -0.25 5.42
C GLN A 68 10.52 -0.49 5.17
N ALA A 69 10.98 -0.33 3.93
CA ALA A 69 12.39 -0.51 3.59
C ALA A 69 13.29 0.51 4.30
N THR A 70 12.87 1.77 4.37
CA THR A 70 13.57 2.82 5.14
C THR A 70 13.60 2.47 6.63
N HIS A 71 12.47 2.05 7.21
CA HIS A 71 12.41 1.71 8.63
C HIS A 71 13.34 0.56 9.00
N ILE A 72 13.34 -0.52 8.22
CA ILE A 72 14.24 -1.66 8.41
C ILE A 72 15.70 -1.21 8.34
N SER A 73 16.05 -0.39 7.34
CA SER A 73 17.41 0.13 7.18
C SER A 73 17.86 0.97 8.39
N GLU A 74 16.96 1.78 8.95
CA GLU A 74 17.24 2.56 10.17
C GLU A 74 17.43 1.68 11.41
N ILE A 75 16.63 0.62 11.56
CA ILE A 75 16.77 -0.35 12.65
C ILE A 75 18.13 -1.04 12.57
N VAL A 76 18.53 -1.53 11.38
CA VAL A 76 19.84 -2.17 11.16
C VAL A 76 20.98 -1.21 11.49
N ARG A 77 20.94 0.02 10.96
CA ARG A 77 21.95 1.04 11.24
C ARG A 77 22.08 1.35 12.74
N LYS A 78 20.96 1.43 13.47
CA LYS A 78 20.96 1.67 14.91
C LYS A 78 21.53 0.49 15.70
N ALA A 79 21.31 -0.74 15.23
CA ALA A 79 21.87 -1.94 15.84
C ALA A 79 23.40 -2.00 15.68
N GLU A 80 23.93 -1.61 14.52
CA GLU A 80 25.38 -1.60 14.23
C GLU A 80 26.15 -0.54 15.05
N ILE A 81 25.53 0.58 15.39
CA ILE A 81 26.16 1.65 16.20
C ILE A 81 26.21 1.29 17.70
N LYS A 82 25.41 0.32 18.15
CA LYS A 82 25.33 -0.11 19.56
C LYS A 82 26.31 -1.25 19.91
N VAL A 83 27.12 -1.72 18.96
CA VAL A 83 28.17 -2.75 19.13
C VAL A 83 29.54 -2.07 19.21
#